data_AF-A0A0G4MQ97-F1
#
_entry.id   AF-A0A0G4MQ97-F1
#
_cell.length_a   1.000
_cell.length_b   1.000
_cell.length_c   1.000
_cell.angle_alpha   90.00
_cell.angle_beta   90.00
_cell.angle_gamma   90.00
#
_symmetry.space_group_name_H-M   'P 1'
#
loop_
_entity.id
_entity.type
_entity.pdbx_description
1 polymer ?
#
loop_
_entity_poly.entity_id
_entity_poly.type
_entity_poly.pdbx_seq_one_letter_code
_entity_poly.pdbx_strand_id
1 'polypeptide(L)'
;KADSEDWRIRGYNPLTSPDLLQHEIAQTANSKQTVLTGREEAVAIVNDTDEKKRLLVIIGPCSIHDPDAALEYCDMLMKAKEQHKDELCI
;
A
#
# COMPACT_ATOMS: atom_id res chain seq x y z
N LYS A 1 -2.84 0.02 46.09
CA LYS A 1 -3.37 -0.53 44.81
C LYS A 1 -3.22 -2.03 44.92
N ALA A 2 -4.34 -2.76 44.90
CA ALA A 2 -4.39 -4.17 45.31
C ALA A 2 -4.11 -5.14 44.17
N ASP A 3 -4.35 -4.73 42.91
CA ASP A 3 -4.16 -5.60 41.75
C ASP A 3 -2.77 -5.42 41.12
N SER A 4 -2.13 -6.55 40.80
CA SER A 4 -0.80 -6.60 40.15
C SER A 4 -0.84 -6.39 38.65
N GLU A 5 -2.00 -6.61 38.02
CA GLU A 5 -2.18 -6.58 36.57
C GLU A 5 -3.29 -5.61 36.16
N ASP A 6 -3.21 -5.11 34.92
CA ASP A 6 -4.23 -4.31 34.22
C ASP A 6 -4.82 -3.08 34.94
N TRP A 7 -4.22 -2.64 36.04
CA TRP A 7 -4.79 -1.59 36.90
C TRP A 7 -4.93 -0.19 36.25
N ARG A 8 -4.34 0.02 35.06
CA ARG A 8 -4.53 1.23 34.22
C ARG A 8 -5.25 0.98 32.90
N ILE A 9 -5.61 -0.27 32.60
CA ILE A 9 -6.26 -0.62 31.35
C ILE A 9 -7.71 -0.15 31.39
N ARG A 10 -8.10 0.67 30.40
CA ARG A 10 -9.47 1.20 30.30
C ARG A 10 -10.46 0.15 29.82
N GLY A 11 -9.99 -0.86 29.10
CA GLY A 11 -10.79 -1.93 28.54
C GLY A 11 -10.13 -2.56 27.32
N TYR A 12 -10.84 -3.51 26.74
CA TYR A 12 -10.43 -4.28 25.57
C TYR A 12 -11.54 -4.24 24.54
N ASN A 13 -11.20 -3.95 23.29
CA ASN A 13 -12.12 -4.03 22.17
C ASN A 13 -11.71 -5.21 21.28
N PRO A 14 -12.61 -6.16 20.99
CA PRO A 14 -12.31 -7.21 20.04
C PRO A 14 -12.04 -6.60 18.66
N LEU A 15 -11.04 -7.13 17.96
CA LEU A 15 -10.65 -6.72 16.62
C LEU A 15 -10.99 -7.85 15.64
N THR A 16 -11.53 -7.50 14.48
CA THR A 16 -11.76 -8.45 13.38
C THR A 16 -10.46 -9.17 13.03
N SER A 17 -10.50 -10.50 12.91
CA SER A 17 -9.31 -11.27 12.57
C SER A 17 -8.87 -10.99 11.12
N PRO A 18 -7.57 -11.08 10.81
CA PRO A 18 -7.08 -10.91 9.45
C PRO A 18 -7.78 -11.84 8.44
N ASP A 19 -8.00 -13.10 8.82
CA ASP A 19 -8.65 -14.10 7.96
C ASP A 19 -10.09 -13.71 7.62
N LEU A 20 -10.84 -13.16 8.58
CA LEU A 20 -12.23 -12.74 8.34
C LEU A 20 -12.28 -11.52 7.42
N LEU A 21 -11.38 -10.54 7.62
CA LEU A 21 -11.34 -9.36 6.77
C LEU A 21 -10.92 -9.69 5.33
N GLN A 22 -9.97 -10.61 5.15
CA GLN A 22 -9.56 -11.09 3.81
C GLN A 22 -10.66 -11.89 3.12
N HIS A 23 -11.51 -12.58 3.89
CA HIS A 23 -12.68 -13.26 3.34
C HIS A 23 -13.76 -12.27 2.86
N GLU A 24 -14.04 -11.23 3.64
CA GLU A 24 -15.02 -10.19 3.28
C GLU A 24 -14.55 -9.31 2.11
N ILE A 25 -13.27 -8.95 2.09
CA ILE A 25 -12.65 -8.10 1.06
C ILE A 25 -11.59 -8.92 0.33
N ALA A 26 -12.06 -9.80 -0.55
CA ALA A 26 -11.18 -10.67 -1.32
C ALA A 26 -10.34 -9.89 -2.35
N GLN A 27 -9.08 -10.25 -2.46
CA GLN A 27 -8.17 -9.68 -3.46
C GLN A 27 -8.62 -10.04 -4.87
N THR A 28 -8.76 -9.05 -5.75
CA THR A 28 -9.05 -9.27 -7.18
C THR A 28 -7.81 -9.72 -7.93
N ALA A 29 -7.99 -10.42 -9.06
CA ALA A 29 -6.87 -10.81 -9.94
C ALA A 29 -6.01 -9.60 -10.38
N ASN A 30 -6.65 -8.48 -10.72
CA ASN A 30 -5.95 -7.25 -11.12
C ASN A 30 -5.12 -6.69 -9.96
N SER A 31 -5.68 -6.58 -8.75
CA SER A 31 -4.93 -6.08 -7.59
C SER A 31 -3.75 -6.98 -7.23
N LYS A 32 -3.89 -8.30 -7.39
CA LYS A 32 -2.80 -9.27 -7.22
C LYS A 32 -1.68 -9.03 -8.24
N GLN A 33 -2.04 -8.86 -9.51
CA GLN A 33 -1.07 -8.58 -10.57
C GLN A 33 -0.33 -7.26 -10.31
N THR A 34 -1.03 -6.18 -9.95
CA THR A 34 -0.42 -4.89 -9.60
C THR A 34 0.61 -5.03 -8.48
N VAL A 35 0.27 -5.77 -7.41
CA VAL A 35 1.19 -5.99 -6.29
C VAL A 35 2.42 -6.80 -6.71
N LEU A 36 2.24 -7.87 -7.49
CA LEU A 36 3.36 -8.70 -7.94
C LEU A 36 4.29 -7.94 -8.88
N THR A 37 3.74 -7.27 -9.89
CA THR A 37 4.53 -6.45 -10.82
C THR A 37 5.26 -5.33 -10.10
N GLY A 38 4.59 -4.58 -9.22
CA GLY A 38 5.24 -3.51 -8.46
C GLY A 38 6.38 -4.01 -7.57
N ARG A 39 6.26 -5.22 -6.98
CA ARG A 39 7.35 -5.84 -6.22
C ARG A 39 8.52 -6.21 -7.11
N GLU A 40 8.26 -6.82 -8.26
CA GLU A 40 9.30 -7.22 -9.23
C GLU A 40 10.07 -5.99 -9.74
N GLU A 41 9.36 -4.93 -10.13
CA GLU A 41 9.98 -3.67 -10.59
C GLU A 41 10.80 -2.99 -9.48
N ALA A 42 10.25 -2.87 -8.27
CA ALA A 42 10.98 -2.26 -7.15
C ALA A 42 12.23 -3.07 -6.77
N VAL A 43 12.15 -4.40 -6.77
CA VAL A 43 13.31 -5.29 -6.53
C VAL A 43 14.37 -5.10 -7.62
N ALA A 44 13.96 -5.00 -8.89
CA ALA A 44 14.89 -4.78 -9.99
C ALA A 44 15.64 -3.44 -9.85
N ILE A 45 14.94 -2.37 -9.44
CA ILE A 45 15.56 -1.06 -9.22
C ILE A 45 16.52 -1.09 -8.03
N VAL A 46 16.09 -1.64 -6.90
CA VAL A 46 16.92 -1.70 -5.67
C VAL A 46 18.18 -2.54 -5.87
N ASN A 47 18.11 -3.59 -6.69
CA ASN A 47 19.26 -4.43 -7.02
C ASN A 47 20.06 -3.94 -8.25
N ASP A 48 19.72 -2.78 -8.81
CA ASP A 48 20.34 -2.22 -10.01
C ASP A 48 20.26 -3.13 -11.27
N THR A 49 19.25 -4.00 -11.34
CA THR A 49 18.99 -4.90 -12.48
C THR A 49 17.87 -4.41 -13.40
N ASP A 50 17.22 -3.28 -13.11
CA ASP A 50 16.27 -2.64 -14.03
C ASP A 50 17.01 -2.13 -15.27
N GLU A 51 16.67 -2.67 -16.45
CA GLU A 51 17.38 -2.38 -17.71
C GLU A 51 17.29 -0.90 -18.12
N LYS A 52 16.19 -0.25 -17.75
CA LYS A 52 15.93 1.17 -18.03
C LYS A 52 16.57 2.10 -16.99
N LYS A 53 17.13 1.55 -15.91
CA LYS A 53 17.72 2.30 -14.79
C LYS A 53 16.76 3.36 -14.23
N ARG A 54 15.48 2.98 -14.11
CA ARG A 54 14.42 3.87 -13.63
C ARG A 54 14.63 4.28 -12.18
N LEU A 55 14.10 5.44 -11.82
CA LEU A 55 14.02 5.88 -10.43
C LEU A 55 12.73 5.36 -9.78
N LEU A 56 12.85 4.68 -8.63
CA LEU A 56 11.70 4.31 -7.80
C LEU A 56 11.16 5.54 -7.06
N VAL A 57 9.87 5.82 -7.19
CA VAL A 57 9.22 7.00 -6.61
C VAL A 57 8.09 6.60 -5.68
N ILE A 58 8.26 6.83 -4.39
CA ILE A 58 7.18 6.69 -3.41
C ILE A 58 6.55 8.06 -3.18
N ILE A 59 5.35 8.28 -3.75
CA ILE A 59 4.67 9.57 -3.72
C ILE A 59 3.18 9.41 -3.42
N GLY A 60 2.64 10.31 -2.62
CA GLY A 60 1.24 10.32 -2.22
C GLY A 60 0.96 11.33 -1.12
N PRO A 61 -0.31 11.46 -0.69
CA PRO A 61 -0.66 12.27 0.48
C PRO A 61 0.02 11.71 1.74
N CYS A 62 0.32 12.60 2.70
CA CYS A 62 0.98 12.21 3.96
C CYS A 62 0.15 11.19 4.78
N SER A 63 -1.18 11.29 4.70
CA SER A 63 -2.12 10.31 5.24
C SER A 63 -3.43 10.35 4.44
N ILE A 64 -4.15 9.23 4.40
CA ILE A 64 -5.45 9.14 3.73
C ILE A 64 -6.55 9.23 4.79
N HIS A 65 -7.36 10.27 4.72
CA HIS A 65 -8.55 10.48 5.56
C HIS A 65 -9.85 10.55 4.76
N ASP A 66 -9.74 10.70 3.43
CA ASP A 66 -10.83 10.74 2.48
C ASP A 66 -10.54 9.72 1.34
N PRO A 67 -11.27 8.60 1.29
CA PRO A 67 -11.08 7.58 0.26
C PRO A 67 -11.38 8.07 -1.17
N ASP A 68 -12.38 8.94 -1.35
CA ASP A 68 -12.80 9.37 -2.67
C ASP A 68 -11.75 10.30 -3.29
N ALA A 69 -11.22 11.24 -2.49
CA ALA A 69 -10.10 12.09 -2.91
C ALA A 69 -8.83 11.28 -3.19
N ALA A 70 -8.59 10.18 -2.46
CA ALA A 70 -7.46 9.29 -2.71
C ALA A 70 -7.60 8.57 -4.07
N LEU A 71 -8.81 8.16 -4.45
CA LEU A 71 -9.07 7.54 -5.75
C LEU A 71 -8.89 8.54 -6.90
N GLU A 72 -9.38 9.78 -6.75
CA GLU A 72 -9.16 10.85 -7.74
C GLU A 72 -7.66 11.15 -7.91
N TYR A 73 -6.90 11.18 -6.82
CA TYR A 73 -5.45 11.29 -6.87
C TYR A 73 -4.80 10.13 -7.63
N CYS A 74 -5.22 8.89 -7.38
CA CYS A 74 -4.73 7.72 -8.10
C CYS A 74 -5.02 7.81 -9.61
N ASP A 75 -6.18 8.30 -10.02
CA ASP A 75 -6.51 8.49 -11.45
C ASP A 75 -5.59 9.51 -12.14
N MET A 76 -5.22 10.59 -11.44
CA MET A 76 -4.21 11.53 -11.93
C MET A 76 -2.82 10.91 -11.97
N LEU A 77 -2.44 10.16 -10.93
CA LEU A 77 -1.14 9.50 -10.83
C LEU A 77 -0.95 8.45 -11.92
N MET A 78 -2.01 7.72 -12.30
CA MET A 78 -1.95 6.75 -13.39
C MET A 78 -1.57 7.37 -14.73
N LYS A 79 -2.01 8.60 -15.00
CA LYS A 79 -1.61 9.35 -16.21
C LYS A 79 -0.13 9.71 -16.17
N ALA A 80 0.36 10.17 -15.03
CA ALA A 80 1.77 10.49 -14.83
C ALA A 80 2.67 9.24 -14.90
N LYS A 81 2.22 8.12 -14.32
CA LYS A 81 2.88 6.82 -14.40
C LYS A 81 3.08 6.38 -15.84
N GLU A 82 2.04 6.48 -16.68
CA GLU A 82 2.14 6.13 -18.10
C GLU A 82 3.05 7.09 -18.86
N GLN A 83 2.95 8.40 -18.58
CA GLN A 83 3.77 9.42 -19.22
C GLN A 83 5.28 9.25 -18.94
N HIS A 84 5.65 8.76 -17.76
CA HIS A 84 7.04 8.66 -17.30
C HIS A 84 7.53 7.23 -17.13
N LYS A 85 6.84 6.24 -17.72
CA LYS A 85 7.10 4.81 -17.48
C LYS A 85 8.51 4.33 -17.87
N ASP A 86 9.20 5.10 -18.71
CA ASP A 86 10.54 4.77 -19.19
C ASP A 86 11.64 5.32 -18.27
N GLU A 87 11.35 6.35 -17.48
CA GLU A 87 12.30 6.98 -16.54
C GLU A 87 11.97 6.72 -15.07
N LEU A 88 10.69 6.57 -14.73
CA LEU A 88 10.19 6.47 -13.36
C LEU A 88 9.42 5.16 -13.15
N CYS A 89 9.62 4.55 -11.98
CA CYS A 89 8.75 3.53 -11.45
C CYS A 89 7.91 4.15 -10.32
N ILE A 90 6.69 4.55 -10.69
CA ILE A 90 5.65 5.06 -9.78
C ILE A 90 4.75 3.91 -9.33
#